data_AF-N4VW83-F1
#
_entry.id   AF-N4VW83-F1
#
_cell.length_a   1.000
_cell.length_b   1.000
_cell.length_c   1.000
_cell.angle_alpha   90.00
_cell.angle_beta   90.00
_cell.angle_gamma   90.00
#
_symmetry.space_group_name_H-M   'P 1'
#
loop_
_entity.id
_entity.type
_entity.pdbx_description
1 polymer ?
#
loop_
_entity_poly.entity_id
_entity_poly.type
_entity_poly.pdbx_seq_one_letter_code
_entity_poly.pdbx_strand_id
1 'polypeptide(L)'
;MDSVLTFRRPTSAPKPHRRRRAEEDPSPATFTDLPPEIHLLISRQLIYPDALSLKHASSYFYYLVDTGIQLKVEWLMERRMLHLECPNDKRCDLGSDLRFCRGSVPLLMQRRREHMECESRPGLGCLVYGTSICSHRRKLGARCQRWLRRRLTIELWWVFIAMVPIVCCWLWISEFASGLSAAALEQLPRISLGYFQRP
;
A
#
# COMPACT_ATOMS: atom_id res chain seq x y z
N MET A 1 -38.04 -28.73 -57.80
CA MET A 1 -38.99 -28.26 -56.78
C MET A 1 -39.24 -29.42 -55.85
N ASP A 2 -38.55 -29.37 -54.72
CA ASP A 2 -38.89 -29.90 -53.38
C ASP A 2 -39.48 -31.31 -53.23
N SER A 3 -38.73 -32.21 -52.58
CA SER A 3 -38.91 -32.40 -51.12
C SER A 3 -38.01 -33.52 -50.61
N VAL A 4 -37.13 -33.12 -49.68
CA VAL A 4 -36.19 -33.96 -48.95
C VAL A 4 -36.95 -34.68 -47.83
N LEU A 5 -37.01 -36.02 -47.90
CA LEU A 5 -37.34 -36.88 -46.77
C LEU A 5 -36.51 -38.15 -46.84
N THR A 6 -35.35 -38.18 -46.17
CA THR A 6 -34.76 -39.43 -45.69
C THR A 6 -34.00 -39.19 -44.39
N PHE A 7 -34.73 -39.37 -43.30
CA PHE A 7 -34.39 -40.26 -42.18
C PHE A 7 -32.90 -40.38 -41.82
N ARG A 8 -32.50 -39.69 -40.73
CA ARG A 8 -31.20 -39.84 -40.07
C ARG A 8 -30.99 -41.29 -39.62
N ARG A 9 -29.91 -41.93 -40.06
CA ARG A 9 -29.29 -43.09 -39.39
C ARG A 9 -28.04 -42.66 -38.62
N PRO A 10 -27.76 -43.32 -37.48
CA PRO A 10 -26.81 -42.83 -36.49
C PRO A 10 -25.36 -43.12 -36.92
N THR A 11 -24.55 -42.08 -37.03
CA THR A 11 -23.10 -42.24 -37.11
C THR A 11 -22.57 -42.66 -35.75
N SER A 12 -21.88 -43.82 -35.78
CA SER A 12 -21.11 -44.45 -34.72
C SER A 12 -20.29 -43.47 -33.88
N ALA A 13 -20.19 -43.79 -32.57
CA ALA A 13 -19.41 -43.09 -31.57
C ALA A 13 -17.97 -42.75 -32.04
N PRO A 14 -17.39 -41.61 -31.60
CA PRO A 14 -16.03 -41.24 -31.97
C PRO A 14 -15.04 -42.24 -31.39
N LYS A 15 -14.12 -42.75 -32.22
CA LYS A 15 -12.95 -43.49 -31.77
C LYS A 15 -12.19 -42.63 -30.74
N PRO A 16 -11.62 -43.22 -29.66
CA PRO A 16 -10.87 -42.46 -28.69
C PRO A 16 -9.70 -41.80 -29.41
N HIS A 17 -9.69 -40.47 -29.42
CA HIS A 17 -8.55 -39.69 -29.85
C HIS A 17 -7.36 -40.15 -29.00
N ARG A 18 -6.45 -40.88 -29.67
CA ARG A 18 -5.07 -41.14 -29.24
C ARG A 18 -4.55 -39.86 -28.60
N ARG A 19 -4.36 -39.88 -27.27
CA ARG A 19 -3.80 -38.78 -26.48
C ARG A 19 -2.64 -38.17 -27.28
N ARG A 20 -2.85 -36.97 -27.83
CA ARG A 20 -1.74 -36.07 -28.14
C ARG A 20 -0.96 -35.98 -26.85
N ARG A 21 0.34 -36.33 -26.90
CA ARG A 21 1.29 -35.98 -25.84
C ARG A 21 1.00 -34.52 -25.50
N ALA A 22 0.71 -34.26 -24.23
CA ALA A 22 0.84 -32.91 -23.72
C ALA A 22 2.26 -32.49 -24.07
N GLU A 23 2.39 -31.45 -24.91
CA GLU A 23 3.63 -30.68 -24.97
C GLU A 23 3.91 -30.25 -23.54
N GLU A 24 4.96 -30.82 -22.94
CA GLU A 24 5.58 -30.25 -21.76
C GLU A 24 6.09 -28.88 -22.18
N ASP A 25 5.35 -27.83 -21.82
CA ASP A 25 5.90 -26.48 -21.81
C ASP A 25 7.18 -26.55 -20.96
N PRO A 26 8.35 -26.17 -21.49
CA PRO A 26 9.57 -26.17 -20.69
C PRO A 26 9.33 -25.21 -19.53
N SER A 27 9.39 -25.75 -18.30
CA SER A 27 9.32 -24.94 -17.09
C SER A 27 10.30 -23.78 -17.23
N PRO A 28 9.88 -22.53 -16.95
CA PRO A 28 10.74 -21.37 -17.13
C PRO A 28 12.04 -21.59 -16.35
N ALA A 29 13.17 -21.49 -17.04
CA ALA A 29 14.49 -21.64 -16.42
C ALA A 29 14.57 -20.70 -15.20
N THR A 30 14.83 -21.28 -14.05
CA THR A 30 14.94 -20.55 -12.79
C THR A 30 16.35 -20.02 -12.66
N PHE A 31 16.53 -18.94 -11.92
CA PHE A 31 17.86 -18.36 -11.67
C PHE A 31 18.88 -19.41 -11.19
N THR A 32 18.47 -20.35 -10.35
CA THR A 32 19.30 -21.45 -9.82
C THR A 32 19.78 -22.45 -10.86
N ASP A 33 19.16 -22.50 -12.04
CA ASP A 33 19.51 -23.42 -13.12
C ASP A 33 20.71 -22.89 -13.94
N LEU A 34 21.11 -21.64 -13.70
CA LEU A 34 22.31 -21.05 -14.27
C LEU A 34 23.56 -21.74 -13.71
N PRO A 35 24.62 -21.87 -14.52
CA PRO A 35 25.87 -22.44 -14.03
C PRO A 35 26.56 -21.47 -13.04
N PRO A 36 27.37 -22.01 -12.11
CA PRO A 36 27.99 -21.24 -11.03
C PRO A 36 28.86 -20.08 -11.50
N GLU A 37 29.47 -20.17 -12.68
CA GLU A 37 30.25 -19.10 -13.29
C GLU A 37 29.39 -17.88 -13.58
N ILE A 38 28.15 -18.08 -14.03
CA ILE A 38 27.20 -17.00 -14.29
C ILE A 38 26.74 -16.39 -12.97
N HIS A 39 26.47 -17.21 -11.95
CA HIS A 39 26.17 -16.69 -10.62
C HIS A 39 27.29 -15.81 -10.05
N LEU A 40 28.56 -16.21 -10.23
CA LEU A 40 29.72 -15.43 -9.81
C LEU A 40 29.87 -14.12 -10.59
N LEU A 41 29.61 -14.14 -11.90
CA LEU A 41 29.64 -12.93 -12.72
C LEU A 41 28.55 -11.95 -12.29
N ILE A 42 27.34 -12.45 -11.99
CA ILE A 42 26.24 -11.64 -11.50
C ILE A 42 26.59 -11.06 -10.13
N SER A 43 27.10 -11.88 -9.19
CA SER A 43 27.42 -11.40 -7.84
C SER A 43 28.46 -10.29 -7.83
N ARG A 44 29.40 -10.28 -8.77
CA ARG A 44 30.43 -9.24 -8.93
C ARG A 44 29.88 -7.90 -9.41
N GLN A 45 28.70 -7.88 -10.04
CA GLN A 45 28.06 -6.64 -10.50
C GLN A 45 27.11 -6.05 -9.46
N LEU A 46 26.84 -6.76 -8.37
CA LEU A 46 25.92 -6.31 -7.33
C LEU A 46 26.63 -5.36 -6.36
N ILE A 47 25.96 -4.25 -6.04
CA ILE A 47 26.38 -3.40 -4.92
C ILE A 47 26.17 -4.11 -3.58
N TYR A 48 26.85 -3.63 -2.54
CA TYR A 48 26.84 -4.27 -1.21
C TYR A 48 25.45 -4.71 -0.70
N PRO A 49 24.41 -3.86 -0.68
CA PRO A 49 23.10 -4.27 -0.18
C PRO A 49 22.43 -5.40 -0.96
N ASP A 50 22.66 -5.45 -2.26
CA ASP A 50 22.04 -6.41 -3.16
C ASP A 50 22.83 -7.72 -3.13
N ALA A 51 24.17 -7.66 -3.08
CA ALA A 51 25.05 -8.80 -2.86
C ALA A 51 24.78 -9.48 -1.51
N LEU A 52 24.64 -8.71 -0.42
CA LEU A 52 24.30 -9.26 0.89
C LEU A 52 22.92 -9.94 0.88
N SER A 53 21.96 -9.37 0.15
CA SER A 53 20.63 -9.98 0.01
C SER A 53 20.70 -11.30 -0.76
N LEU A 54 21.49 -11.37 -1.84
CA LEU A 54 21.71 -12.60 -2.59
C LEU A 54 22.40 -13.66 -1.73
N LYS A 55 23.43 -13.28 -0.98
CA LYS A 55 24.16 -14.15 -0.04
C LYS A 55 23.23 -14.82 0.98
N HIS A 56 22.20 -14.11 1.44
CA HIS A 56 21.21 -14.64 2.39
C HIS A 56 19.96 -15.26 1.73
N ALA A 57 19.88 -15.31 0.40
CA ALA A 57 18.74 -15.90 -0.30
C ALA A 57 18.74 -17.44 -0.25
N SER A 58 19.92 -18.08 -0.26
CA SER A 58 20.06 -19.53 -0.15
C SER A 58 21.40 -19.91 0.47
N SER A 59 21.50 -21.15 0.99
CA SER A 59 22.78 -21.66 1.50
C SER A 59 23.85 -21.77 0.40
N TYR A 60 23.45 -22.01 -0.85
CA TYR A 60 24.38 -22.04 -1.98
C TYR A 60 25.02 -20.66 -2.20
N PHE A 61 24.22 -19.59 -2.26
CA PHE A 61 24.73 -18.23 -2.45
C PHE A 61 25.52 -17.72 -1.24
N TYR A 62 25.23 -18.24 -0.04
CA TYR A 62 25.96 -17.86 1.17
C TYR A 62 27.48 -18.13 1.06
N TYR A 63 27.85 -19.25 0.45
CA TYR A 63 29.25 -19.64 0.23
C TYR A 63 29.83 -19.12 -1.08
N LEU A 64 28.97 -18.82 -2.07
CA LEU A 64 29.42 -18.36 -3.39
C LEU A 64 29.68 -16.84 -3.42
N VAL A 65 28.81 -16.05 -2.79
CA VAL A 65 28.82 -14.59 -2.90
C VAL A 65 29.79 -13.97 -1.90
N ASP A 66 30.76 -13.22 -2.43
CA ASP A 66 31.68 -12.44 -1.61
C ASP A 66 31.11 -11.05 -1.30
N THR A 67 31.11 -10.71 -0.01
CA THR A 67 30.69 -9.40 0.55
C THR A 67 31.85 -8.79 1.33
N GLY A 68 33.02 -8.80 0.69
CA GLY A 68 34.27 -8.30 1.26
C GLY A 68 34.27 -6.81 1.59
N ILE A 69 35.37 -6.35 2.18
CA ILE A 69 35.57 -4.95 2.60
C ILE A 69 35.49 -3.99 1.42
N GLN A 70 36.04 -4.36 0.26
CA GLN A 70 36.05 -3.51 -0.93
C GLN A 70 34.63 -3.08 -1.33
N LEU A 71 33.69 -4.04 -1.39
CA LEU A 71 32.31 -3.77 -1.76
C LEU A 71 31.59 -2.85 -0.77
N LYS A 72 31.90 -2.98 0.54
CA LYS A 72 31.36 -2.10 1.58
C LYS A 72 31.90 -0.68 1.45
N VAL A 73 33.20 -0.54 1.20
CA VAL A 73 33.86 0.76 1.02
C VAL A 73 33.35 1.45 -0.23
N GLU A 74 33.27 0.74 -1.35
CA GLU A 74 32.72 1.25 -2.61
C GLU A 74 31.29 1.77 -2.42
N TRP A 75 30.44 0.99 -1.76
CA TRP A 75 29.09 1.42 -1.43
C TRP A 75 29.05 2.69 -0.55
N LEU A 76 29.91 2.79 0.47
CA LEU A 76 29.99 3.99 1.31
C LEU A 76 30.53 5.21 0.54
N MET A 77 31.48 5.01 -0.37
CA MET A 77 32.03 6.04 -1.23
C MET A 77 30.96 6.58 -2.19
N GLU A 78 30.24 5.68 -2.87
CA GLU A 78 29.13 6.04 -3.76
C GLU A 78 28.06 6.86 -3.01
N ARG A 79 27.67 6.42 -1.81
CA ARG A 79 26.72 7.19 -0.98
C ARG A 79 27.22 8.59 -0.65
N ARG A 80 28.52 8.73 -0.34
CA ARG A 80 29.13 10.04 -0.07
C ARG A 80 29.15 10.93 -1.32
N MET A 81 29.45 10.35 -2.48
CA MET A 81 29.44 11.07 -3.77
C MET A 81 28.03 11.56 -4.13
N LEU A 82 27.02 10.76 -3.82
CA LEU A 82 25.61 11.13 -4.01
C LEU A 82 25.08 12.05 -2.91
N HIS A 83 25.93 12.46 -1.95
CA HIS A 83 25.57 13.28 -0.79
C HIS A 83 24.38 12.72 0.01
N LEU A 84 24.30 11.41 0.11
CA LEU A 84 23.32 10.71 0.94
C LEU A 84 23.82 10.60 2.38
N GLU A 85 22.92 10.25 3.30
CA GLU A 85 23.31 9.95 4.68
C GLU A 85 24.24 8.74 4.73
N CYS A 86 25.39 8.92 5.38
CA CYS A 86 26.34 7.84 5.68
C CYS A 86 26.22 7.43 7.15
N PRO A 87 26.53 6.18 7.50
CA PRO A 87 26.51 5.74 8.88
C PRO A 87 27.51 6.56 9.70
N ASN A 88 27.03 7.23 10.75
CA ASN A 88 27.84 8.09 11.63
C ASN A 88 28.27 7.37 12.93
N ASP A 89 28.04 6.06 12.99
CA ASP A 89 28.34 5.28 14.19
C ASP A 89 29.83 4.98 14.27
N LYS A 90 30.47 5.38 15.38
CA LYS A 90 31.86 5.01 15.71
C LYS A 90 32.09 3.50 15.83
N ARG A 91 31.02 2.70 15.75
CA ARG A 91 31.01 1.24 15.86
C ARG A 91 30.88 0.53 14.52
N CYS A 92 30.89 1.27 13.40
CA CYS A 92 30.84 0.71 12.06
C CYS A 92 32.17 0.01 11.73
N ASP A 93 32.22 -1.31 11.86
CA ASP A 93 33.39 -2.13 11.54
C ASP A 93 33.17 -2.89 10.22
N LEU A 94 34.07 -2.69 9.27
CA LEU A 94 34.03 -3.25 7.92
C LEU A 94 34.38 -4.75 7.88
N GLY A 95 34.99 -5.29 8.94
CA GLY A 95 35.58 -6.61 8.96
C GLY A 95 34.60 -7.79 8.84
N SER A 96 33.31 -7.61 9.13
CA SER A 96 32.29 -8.64 8.84
C SER A 96 30.93 -8.02 8.56
N ASP A 97 30.07 -8.74 7.83
CA ASP A 97 28.71 -8.26 7.54
C ASP A 97 27.91 -8.04 8.81
N LEU A 98 28.02 -8.96 9.78
CA LEU A 98 27.35 -8.84 11.08
C LEU A 98 27.75 -7.57 11.82
N ARG A 99 29.02 -7.17 11.78
CA ARG A 99 29.52 -5.98 12.46
C ARG A 99 29.19 -4.71 11.68
N PHE A 100 29.26 -4.77 10.36
CA PHE A 100 28.96 -3.66 9.47
C PHE A 100 27.47 -3.29 9.50
N CYS A 101 26.59 -4.28 9.50
CA CYS A 101 25.14 -4.09 9.59
C CYS A 101 24.64 -3.71 11.00
N ARG A 102 25.50 -3.27 11.92
CA ARG A 102 25.08 -2.72 13.23
C ARG A 102 24.77 -1.23 13.12
N GLY A 103 23.94 -0.75 14.04
CA GLY A 103 23.62 0.68 14.15
C GLY A 103 22.71 1.17 13.02
N SER A 104 23.14 2.21 12.32
CA SER A 104 22.36 2.93 11.30
C SER A 104 22.31 2.25 9.92
N VAL A 105 23.22 1.31 9.61
CA VAL A 105 23.30 0.66 8.29
C VAL A 105 21.99 -0.04 7.88
N PRO A 106 21.31 -0.83 8.73
CA PRO A 106 20.02 -1.43 8.39
C PRO A 106 18.96 -0.40 8.01
N LEU A 107 18.94 0.77 8.67
CA LEU A 107 18.01 1.84 8.35
C LEU A 107 18.30 2.45 6.98
N LEU A 108 19.57 2.61 6.62
CA LEU A 108 19.97 3.09 5.28
C LEU A 108 19.57 2.07 4.20
N MET A 109 19.78 0.78 4.44
CA MET A 109 19.35 -0.28 3.53
C MET A 109 17.83 -0.30 3.37
N GLN A 110 17.08 -0.15 4.46
CA GLN A 110 15.63 -0.04 4.43
C GLN A 110 15.18 1.20 3.65
N ARG A 111 15.83 2.35 3.89
CA ARG A 111 15.54 3.61 3.19
C ARG A 111 15.76 3.50 1.68
N ARG A 112 16.81 2.79 1.25
CA ARG A 112 17.05 2.44 -0.15
C ARG A 112 15.93 1.55 -0.71
N ARG A 113 15.55 0.46 -0.03
CA ARG A 113 14.48 -0.47 -0.47
C ARG A 113 13.12 0.21 -0.60
N GLU A 114 12.83 1.18 0.27
CA GLU A 114 11.59 1.95 0.23
C GLU A 114 11.67 3.16 -0.73
N HIS A 115 12.78 3.30 -1.47
CA HIS A 115 13.05 4.39 -2.40
C HIS A 115 12.91 5.79 -1.77
N MET A 116 13.14 5.91 -0.46
CA MET A 116 13.02 7.18 0.26
C MET A 116 14.16 8.16 -0.09
N GLU A 117 15.32 7.66 -0.55
CA GLU A 117 16.49 8.49 -0.92
C GLU A 117 16.40 9.08 -2.34
N CYS A 118 15.52 8.54 -3.19
CA CYS A 118 15.42 8.89 -4.61
C CYS A 118 14.93 10.33 -4.89
N GLU A 119 14.38 11.02 -3.89
CA GLU A 119 13.85 12.39 -4.03
C GLU A 119 14.67 13.44 -3.26
N SER A 120 15.84 13.07 -2.74
CA SER A 120 16.66 14.01 -1.97
C SER A 120 17.08 15.25 -2.79
N ARG A 121 17.15 15.15 -4.12
CA ARG A 121 17.47 16.25 -5.04
C ARG A 121 16.69 16.15 -6.37
N PRO A 122 16.30 17.28 -6.99
CA PRO A 122 15.75 17.27 -8.35
C PRO A 122 16.81 16.73 -9.32
N GLY A 123 16.43 15.76 -10.18
CA GLY A 123 17.31 15.16 -11.18
C GLY A 123 18.10 13.91 -10.76
N LEU A 124 18.00 13.47 -9.50
CA LEU A 124 18.73 12.28 -9.00
C LEU A 124 18.15 10.94 -9.51
N GLY A 125 16.87 10.93 -9.89
CA GLY A 125 16.19 9.73 -10.38
C GLY A 125 16.03 8.61 -9.35
N CYS A 126 15.94 7.37 -9.81
CA CYS A 126 15.82 6.17 -8.99
C CYS A 126 17.19 5.53 -8.74
N LEU A 127 17.73 5.76 -7.54
CA LEU A 127 19.02 5.20 -7.10
C LEU A 127 19.07 3.66 -7.05
N VAL A 128 17.92 3.00 -6.93
CA VAL A 128 17.87 1.53 -6.83
C VAL A 128 18.04 0.87 -8.19
N TYR A 129 17.44 1.46 -9.22
CA TYR A 129 17.37 0.89 -10.58
C TYR A 129 18.21 1.66 -11.59
N GLY A 130 18.85 2.77 -11.19
CA GLY A 130 19.61 3.64 -12.09
C GLY A 130 18.76 4.37 -13.14
N THR A 131 17.44 4.48 -12.94
CA THR A 131 16.53 5.14 -13.90
C THR A 131 16.38 6.62 -13.59
N SER A 132 16.01 7.45 -14.59
CA SER A 132 15.78 8.89 -14.38
C SER A 132 14.52 9.21 -13.55
N ILE A 133 13.59 8.27 -13.44
CA ILE A 133 12.31 8.43 -12.72
C ILE A 133 12.08 7.22 -11.81
N CYS A 134 11.64 7.46 -10.58
CA CYS A 134 11.30 6.43 -9.60
C CYS A 134 9.78 6.19 -9.57
N SER A 135 9.32 5.08 -10.16
CA SER A 135 7.91 4.66 -10.16
C SER A 135 7.47 4.04 -8.83
N HIS A 136 8.35 3.29 -8.16
CA HIS A 136 8.07 2.52 -6.95
C HIS A 136 8.06 3.35 -5.65
N ARG A 137 8.01 4.67 -5.80
CA ARG A 137 8.08 5.61 -4.69
C ARG A 137 6.81 5.50 -3.83
N ARG A 138 6.99 5.25 -2.54
CA ARG A 138 5.92 5.46 -1.55
C ARG A 138 5.63 6.96 -1.45
N LYS A 139 4.47 7.39 -1.96
CA LYS A 139 3.91 8.70 -1.63
C LYS A 139 3.63 8.72 -0.13
N LEU A 140 4.55 9.26 0.68
CA LEU A 140 4.38 9.46 2.13
C LEU A 140 3.05 10.17 2.43
N GLY A 141 2.63 11.07 1.52
CA GLY A 141 1.31 11.69 1.51
C GLY A 141 0.14 10.70 1.56
N ALA A 142 0.22 9.54 0.90
CA ALA A 142 -0.86 8.54 0.91
C ALA A 142 -1.00 7.80 2.26
N ARG A 143 0.06 7.72 3.08
CA ARG A 143 -0.03 7.18 4.45
C ARG A 143 -0.54 8.25 5.41
N CYS A 144 -0.03 9.48 5.30
CA CYS A 144 -0.51 10.60 6.10
C CYS A 144 -2.00 10.90 5.80
N GLN A 145 -2.41 10.92 4.53
CA GLN A 145 -3.79 11.09 4.13
C GLN A 145 -4.71 9.98 4.64
N ARG A 146 -4.24 8.72 4.64
CA ARG A 146 -5.01 7.60 5.22
C ARG A 146 -5.11 7.69 6.74
N TRP A 147 -4.04 8.10 7.41
CA TRP A 147 -4.02 8.29 8.86
C TRP A 147 -4.90 9.48 9.28
N LEU A 148 -4.78 10.62 8.58
CA LEU A 148 -5.60 11.79 8.78
C LEU A 148 -7.08 11.50 8.53
N ARG A 149 -7.43 10.77 7.45
CA ARG A 149 -8.81 10.32 7.20
C ARG A 149 -9.37 9.48 8.34
N ARG A 150 -8.59 8.52 8.87
CA ARG A 150 -9.03 7.69 10.00
C ARG A 150 -9.23 8.51 11.28
N ARG A 151 -8.33 9.45 11.55
CA ARG A 151 -8.46 10.32 12.73
C ARG A 151 -9.67 11.25 12.61
N LEU A 152 -9.89 11.82 11.42
CA LEU A 152 -11.03 12.69 11.14
C LEU A 152 -12.38 11.95 11.25
N THR A 153 -12.47 10.69 10.81
CA THR A 153 -13.71 9.90 10.96
C THR A 153 -14.04 9.56 12.41
N ILE A 154 -13.02 9.38 13.26
CA ILE A 154 -13.24 9.13 14.70
C ILE A 154 -13.80 10.38 15.37
N GLU A 155 -13.20 11.54 15.12
CA GLU A 155 -13.68 12.82 15.67
C GLU A 155 -15.09 13.17 15.17
N LEU A 156 -15.38 12.99 13.88
CA LEU A 156 -16.72 13.19 13.32
C LEU A 156 -17.78 12.30 13.98
N TRP A 157 -17.44 11.04 14.28
CA TRP A 157 -18.36 10.12 14.94
C TRP A 157 -18.73 10.61 16.36
N TRP A 158 -17.76 11.12 17.12
CA TRP A 158 -18.02 11.74 18.43
C TRP A 158 -18.86 13.01 18.33
N VAL A 159 -18.63 13.85 17.32
CA VAL A 159 -19.45 15.05 17.06
C VAL A 159 -20.90 14.65 16.74
N PHE A 160 -21.13 13.62 15.92
CA PHE A 160 -22.48 13.12 15.65
C PHE A 160 -23.18 12.62 16.92
N ILE A 161 -22.48 11.87 17.77
CA ILE A 161 -23.02 11.40 19.05
C ILE A 161 -23.39 12.59 19.96
N ALA A 162 -22.56 13.63 20.01
CA ALA A 162 -22.83 14.82 20.81
C ALA A 162 -24.00 15.67 20.28
N MET A 163 -24.27 15.63 18.97
CA MET A 163 -25.37 16.37 18.35
C MET A 163 -26.74 15.72 18.58
N VAL A 164 -26.82 14.40 18.77
CA VAL A 164 -28.09 13.68 19.04
C VAL A 164 -28.88 14.28 20.21
N PRO A 165 -28.33 14.46 21.42
CA PRO A 165 -29.09 15.02 22.54
C PRO A 165 -29.50 16.47 22.30
N ILE A 166 -28.68 17.26 21.60
CA ILE A 166 -29.01 18.66 21.26
C ILE A 166 -30.24 18.69 20.35
N VAL A 167 -30.28 17.86 19.32
CA VAL A 167 -31.42 17.75 18.40
C VAL A 167 -32.66 17.21 19.14
N CYS A 168 -32.52 16.20 19.99
CA CYS A 168 -33.63 15.70 20.81
C CYS A 168 -34.19 16.78 21.74
N CYS A 169 -33.34 17.56 22.41
CA CYS A 169 -33.76 18.69 23.24
C CYS A 169 -34.48 19.76 22.41
N TRP A 170 -33.99 20.07 21.21
CA TRP A 170 -34.63 21.04 20.32
C TRP A 170 -36.01 20.59 19.85
N LEU A 171 -36.14 19.32 19.46
CA LEU A 171 -37.42 18.73 19.06
C LEU A 171 -38.43 18.75 20.21
N TRP A 172 -37.99 18.35 21.42
CA TRP A 172 -38.81 18.40 22.62
C TRP A 172 -39.30 19.83 22.92
N ILE A 173 -38.41 20.82 22.88
CA ILE A 173 -38.77 22.23 23.11
C ILE A 173 -39.76 22.72 22.05
N SER A 174 -39.57 22.33 20.79
CA SER A 174 -40.49 22.71 19.70
C SER A 174 -41.89 22.12 19.88
N GLU A 175 -41.99 20.86 20.35
CA GLU A 175 -43.25 20.20 20.63
C GLU A 175 -43.97 20.85 21.81
N PHE A 176 -43.24 21.18 22.88
CA PHE A 176 -43.76 21.94 24.01
C PHE A 176 -44.23 23.36 23.63
N ALA A 177 -43.50 24.06 22.76
CA ALA A 177 -43.91 25.37 22.26
C ALA A 177 -45.17 25.29 21.37
N SER A 178 -45.31 24.23 20.57
CA SER A 178 -46.53 23.97 19.79
C SER A 178 -47.72 23.58 20.67
N GLY A 179 -47.49 22.85 21.78
CA GLY A 179 -48.53 22.54 22.77
C GLY A 179 -48.98 23.76 23.58
N LEU A 180 -48.06 24.65 23.94
CA LEU A 180 -48.37 25.91 24.66
C LEU A 180 -49.20 26.88 23.79
N SER A 181 -48.92 26.94 22.49
CA SER A 181 -49.69 27.78 21.56
C SER A 181 -51.10 27.23 21.30
N ALA A 182 -51.29 25.91 21.36
CA ALA A 182 -52.62 25.29 21.34
C ALA A 182 -53.42 25.57 22.63
N ALA A 183 -52.78 25.45 23.80
CA ALA A 183 -53.43 25.74 25.10
C ALA A 183 -53.75 27.24 25.28
N ALA A 184 -52.92 28.15 24.75
CA ALA A 184 -53.16 29.59 24.82
C ALA A 184 -54.38 30.06 23.99
N LEU A 185 -54.83 29.26 23.01
CA LEU A 185 -55.99 29.60 22.18
C LEU A 185 -57.32 29.15 22.83
N GLU A 186 -57.28 28.26 23.82
CA GLU A 186 -58.45 27.80 24.58
C GLU A 186 -58.80 28.72 25.76
N GLN A 187 -57.90 29.65 26.13
CA GLN A 187 -58.09 30.58 27.26
C GLN A 187 -58.57 31.99 26.86
N LEU A 188 -58.98 32.21 25.60
CA LEU A 188 -59.63 33.47 25.21
C LEU A 188 -61.07 33.50 25.75
N PRO A 189 -61.40 34.39 26.70
CA PRO A 189 -62.77 34.53 27.16
C PRO A 189 -63.67 34.95 26.00
N ARG A 190 -64.77 34.21 25.79
CA ARG A 190 -65.92 34.69 25.00
C ARG A 190 -66.38 36.01 25.60
N ILE A 191 -65.96 37.11 24.99
CA ILE A 191 -66.46 38.45 25.29
C ILE A 191 -67.95 38.44 24.93
N SER A 192 -68.79 38.34 25.95
CA SER A 192 -70.23 38.54 25.86
C SER A 192 -70.49 40.04 25.62
N LEU A 193 -70.70 40.42 24.37
CA LEU A 193 -71.27 41.71 24.00
C LEU A 193 -72.78 41.67 24.26
N GLY A 194 -73.15 41.88 25.51
CA GLY A 194 -74.54 41.97 25.98
C GLY A 194 -74.96 43.42 26.22
N TYR A 195 -75.42 44.06 25.14
CA TYR A 195 -76.50 45.06 25.06
C TYR A 195 -76.72 46.07 26.21
N PHE A 196 -76.39 47.31 25.83
CA PHE A 196 -76.96 48.60 26.22
C PHE A 196 -78.50 48.58 26.37
N GLN A 197 -79.04 49.01 27.52
CA GLN A 197 -80.43 49.49 27.60
C GLN A 197 -80.62 50.49 28.77
N ARG A 198 -80.84 51.75 28.39
CA ARG A 198 -81.46 52.84 29.18
C ARG A 198 -83.00 52.74 29.03
N PRO A 199 -83.84 53.30 29.92
CA PRO A 199 -83.91 54.73 30.23
C PRO A 199 -83.74 55.09 31.71
#